data_AF-A0A3A0CWF0-F1
#
_entry.id   AF-A0A3A0CWF0-F1
#
_cell.length_a   1.000
_cell.length_b   1.000
_cell.length_c   1.000
_cell.angle_alpha   90.00
_cell.angle_beta   90.00
_cell.angle_gamma   90.00
#
_symmetry.space_group_name_H-M   'P 1'
#
loop_
_entity.id
_entity.type
_entity.pdbx_description
1 polymer ?
#
loop_
_entity_poly.entity_id
_entity_poly.type
_entity_poly.pdbx_seq_one_letter_code
_entity_poly.pdbx_strand_id
1 'polypeptide(L)'
;MQRRGAALVAFVAALLVIGTLVLWLFQVTSAASTASLSHYISTGALYAAESGVEMAAREIGFGQDFDNEGTGTLGTISNNGNAADDPALSTGAFAVEQVSASPAVYRAIGRPSQTAEPWTGFRRIIEFRTQ
;
A
#
# COMPACT_ATOMS: atom_id res chain seq x y z
N MET A 1 -44.94 -40.45 19.88
CA MET A 1 -43.55 -40.45 19.36
C MET A 1 -43.26 -39.26 18.43
N GLN A 2 -44.21 -38.77 17.61
CA GLN A 2 -44.01 -37.64 16.68
C GLN A 2 -43.48 -36.34 17.30
N ARG A 3 -43.88 -35.97 18.53
CA ARG A 3 -43.42 -34.73 19.19
C ARG A 3 -41.93 -34.70 19.54
N ARG A 4 -41.32 -35.87 19.81
CA ARG A 4 -39.89 -35.96 20.17
C ARG A 4 -38.98 -35.87 18.93
N GLY A 5 -39.45 -36.38 17.78
CA GLY A 5 -38.74 -36.23 16.51
C GLY A 5 -38.71 -34.77 16.03
N ALA A 6 -39.84 -34.07 16.15
CA ALA A 6 -39.91 -32.65 15.80
C ALA A 6 -38.96 -31.77 16.63
N ALA A 7 -38.81 -32.07 17.94
CA ALA A 7 -37.89 -31.34 18.81
C ALA A 7 -36.42 -31.54 18.43
N LEU A 8 -36.02 -32.76 18.06
CA LEU A 8 -34.66 -33.06 17.57
C LEU A 8 -34.37 -32.32 16.27
N VAL A 9 -35.31 -32.34 15.31
CA VAL A 9 -35.15 -31.63 14.04
C VAL A 9 -35.03 -30.13 14.25
N ALA A 10 -35.88 -29.55 15.11
CA ALA A 10 -35.80 -28.13 15.45
C ALA A 10 -34.47 -27.76 16.10
N PHE A 11 -33.93 -28.61 16.98
CA PHE A 11 -32.66 -28.38 17.63
C PHE A 11 -31.48 -28.43 16.65
N VAL A 12 -31.46 -29.42 15.74
CA VAL A 12 -30.43 -29.51 14.69
C VAL A 12 -30.53 -28.32 13.74
N ALA A 13 -31.73 -27.92 13.35
CA ALA A 13 -31.93 -26.73 12.53
C ALA A 13 -31.42 -25.45 13.23
N ALA A 14 -31.69 -25.30 14.53
CA ALA A 14 -31.18 -24.17 15.30
C ALA A 14 -29.64 -24.17 15.36
N LEU A 15 -29.00 -25.32 15.60
CA LEU A 15 -27.54 -25.44 15.59
C LEU A 15 -26.94 -25.10 14.23
N LEU A 16 -27.56 -25.54 13.13
CA LEU A 16 -27.12 -25.19 11.79
C LEU A 16 -27.21 -23.69 11.52
N VAL A 17 -28.32 -23.05 11.91
CA VAL A 17 -28.50 -21.59 11.76
C VAL A 17 -27.48 -20.82 12.59
N ILE A 18 -27.22 -21.24 13.83
CA ILE A 18 -26.20 -20.60 14.68
C ILE A 18 -24.81 -20.78 14.06
N GLY A 19 -24.49 -21.98 13.60
CA GLY A 19 -23.21 -22.26 12.94
C GLY A 19 -22.98 -21.41 11.69
N THR A 20 -24.00 -21.28 10.83
CA THR A 20 -23.89 -20.47 9.62
C THR A 20 -23.78 -18.98 9.93
N LEU A 21 -24.50 -18.47 10.94
CA LEU A 21 -24.37 -17.07 11.38
C LEU A 21 -22.97 -16.75 11.89
N VAL A 22 -22.35 -17.66 12.65
CA VAL A 22 -20.98 -17.50 13.13
C VAL A 22 -19.99 -17.46 11.97
N LEU A 23 -20.11 -18.39 11.01
CA LEU A 23 -19.26 -18.40 9.81
C LEU A 23 -19.42 -17.12 8.97
N TRP A 24 -20.66 -16.66 8.81
CA TRP A 24 -20.95 -15.41 8.12
C TRP A 24 -20.29 -14.21 8.81
N LEU A 25 -20.37 -14.13 10.14
CA LEU A 25 -19.73 -13.07 10.91
C LEU A 25 -18.20 -13.08 10.72
N PHE A 26 -17.57 -14.25 10.77
CA PHE A 26 -16.13 -14.38 10.52
C PHE A 26 -15.74 -13.87 9.12
N GLN A 27 -16.53 -14.19 8.10
CA GLN A 27 -16.27 -13.72 6.74
C GLN A 27 -16.40 -12.19 6.63
N VAL A 28 -17.44 -11.60 7.23
CA VAL A 28 -17.64 -10.15 7.24
C VAL A 28 -16.51 -9.44 7.96
N THR A 29 -16.11 -9.92 9.14
CA THR A 29 -15.00 -9.34 9.90
C THR A 29 -13.68 -9.44 9.13
N SER A 30 -13.38 -10.61 8.55
CA SER A 30 -12.19 -10.81 7.71
C SER A 30 -12.13 -9.83 6.54
N ALA A 31 -13.25 -9.68 5.82
CA ALA A 31 -13.33 -8.78 4.67
C ALA A 31 -13.14 -7.31 5.10
N ALA A 32 -13.78 -6.89 6.19
CA ALA A 32 -13.67 -5.53 6.72
C ALA A 32 -12.24 -5.20 7.22
N SER A 33 -11.59 -6.13 7.92
CA SER A 33 -10.20 -5.98 8.36
C SER A 33 -9.24 -5.86 7.17
N THR A 34 -9.43 -6.70 6.14
CA THR A 34 -8.63 -6.67 4.92
C THR A 34 -8.78 -5.35 4.19
N ALA A 35 -10.01 -4.86 4.01
CA ALA A 35 -10.27 -3.57 3.36
C ALA A 35 -9.66 -2.39 4.12
N SER A 36 -9.78 -2.39 5.45
CA SER A 36 -9.20 -1.34 6.31
C SER A 36 -7.68 -1.30 6.20
N LEU A 37 -7.03 -2.47 6.22
CA LEU A 37 -5.57 -2.58 6.08
C LEU A 37 -5.12 -2.15 4.68
N SER A 38 -5.86 -2.55 3.64
CA SER A 38 -5.60 -2.12 2.25
C SER A 38 -5.58 -0.60 2.13
N HIS A 39 -6.57 0.05 2.74
CA HIS A 39 -6.69 1.51 2.71
C HIS A 39 -5.51 2.16 3.42
N TYR A 40 -5.16 1.70 4.62
CA TYR A 40 -4.02 2.23 5.37
C TYR A 40 -2.70 2.11 4.59
N ILE A 41 -2.43 0.94 4.00
CA ILE A 41 -1.24 0.69 3.20
C ILE A 41 -1.23 1.56 1.93
N SER A 42 -2.36 1.66 1.24
CA SER A 42 -2.49 2.50 0.04
C SER A 42 -2.23 3.97 0.34
N THR A 43 -2.73 4.48 1.48
CA THR A 43 -2.52 5.87 1.89
C THR A 43 -1.08 6.12 2.31
N GLY A 44 -0.45 5.17 3.01
CA GLY A 44 0.99 5.24 3.31
C GLY A 44 1.84 5.29 2.04
N ALA A 45 1.52 4.47 1.03
CA ALA A 45 2.19 4.52 -0.27
C ALA A 45 1.96 5.85 -1.00
N LEU A 46 0.78 6.47 -0.88
CA LEU A 46 0.54 7.79 -1.47
C LEU A 46 1.39 8.87 -0.80
N TYR A 47 1.42 8.93 0.53
CA TYR A 47 2.24 9.91 1.26
C TYR A 47 3.74 9.70 1.02
N ALA A 48 4.18 8.46 0.85
CA ALA A 48 5.55 8.17 0.45
C ALA A 48 5.85 8.75 -0.94
N ALA A 49 4.97 8.53 -1.92
CA ALA A 49 5.13 9.09 -3.26
C ALA A 49 5.17 10.63 -3.24
N GLU A 50 4.27 11.28 -2.50
CA GLU A 50 4.25 12.74 -2.34
C GLU A 50 5.54 13.26 -1.69
N SER A 51 6.05 12.56 -0.68
CA SER A 51 7.33 12.91 -0.04
C SER A 51 8.50 12.84 -1.04
N GLY A 52 8.48 11.84 -1.92
CA GLY A 52 9.42 11.75 -3.04
C GLY A 52 9.31 12.93 -4.00
N VAL A 53 8.09 13.35 -4.36
CA VAL A 53 7.88 14.53 -5.21
C VAL A 53 8.43 15.80 -4.55
N GLU A 54 8.13 16.05 -3.28
CA GLU A 54 8.59 17.24 -2.56
C GLU A 54 10.12 17.27 -2.41
N MET A 55 10.73 16.11 -2.12
CA MET A 55 12.19 15.98 -2.05
C MET A 55 12.83 16.23 -3.42
N ALA A 56 12.32 15.59 -4.47
CA ALA A 56 12.84 15.78 -5.82
C ALA A 56 12.67 17.23 -6.31
N ALA A 57 11.53 17.86 -6.04
CA ALA A 57 11.29 19.27 -6.36
C ALA A 57 12.27 20.19 -5.61
N ARG A 58 12.58 19.87 -4.35
CA ARG A 58 13.57 20.61 -3.55
C ARG A 58 14.98 20.48 -4.13
N GLU A 59 15.41 19.29 -4.52
CA GLU A 59 16.72 19.09 -5.14
C GLU A 59 16.87 19.84 -6.45
N ILE A 60 15.85 19.77 -7.31
CA ILE A 60 15.80 20.52 -8.57
C ILE A 60 15.86 22.03 -8.30
N GLY A 61 15.10 22.51 -7.31
CA GLY A 61 15.03 23.93 -6.99
C GLY A 61 16.30 24.53 -6.37
N PHE A 62 17.04 23.75 -5.58
CA PHE A 62 18.28 24.19 -4.92
C PHE A 62 19.55 23.79 -5.66
N GLY A 63 19.46 22.90 -6.66
CA GLY A 63 20.62 22.43 -7.41
C GLY A 63 21.57 21.55 -6.59
N GLN A 64 21.07 20.92 -5.53
CA GLN A 64 21.84 20.10 -4.59
C GLN A 64 21.15 18.75 -4.36
N ASP A 65 21.95 17.69 -4.34
CA ASP A 65 21.56 16.35 -3.92
C ASP A 65 21.43 16.37 -2.38
N PHE A 66 20.21 16.13 -1.88
CA PHE A 66 19.92 16.14 -0.44
C PHE A 66 19.75 14.74 0.14
N ASP A 67 19.49 13.74 -0.70
CA ASP A 67 19.35 12.35 -0.29
C ASP A 67 20.68 11.59 -0.23
N ASN A 68 21.77 12.23 -0.68
CA ASN A 68 23.14 11.70 -0.73
C ASN A 68 23.23 10.35 -1.43
N GLU A 69 22.40 10.11 -2.45
CA GLU A 69 22.41 8.86 -3.20
C GLU A 69 23.68 8.68 -4.04
N GLY A 70 24.48 9.74 -4.20
CA GLY A 70 25.81 9.68 -4.82
C GLY A 70 25.76 9.46 -6.34
N THR A 71 24.56 9.48 -6.93
CA THR A 71 24.34 9.43 -8.38
C THR A 71 24.61 10.79 -9.04
N GLY A 72 24.53 11.89 -8.27
CA GLY A 72 24.69 13.26 -8.75
C GLY A 72 23.57 13.73 -9.68
N THR A 73 22.48 12.95 -9.80
CA THR A 73 21.31 13.30 -10.61
C THR A 73 20.28 13.97 -9.71
N LEU A 74 19.93 15.21 -10.00
CA LEU A 74 18.98 15.97 -9.18
C LEU A 74 17.55 15.51 -9.45
N GLY A 75 16.77 15.36 -8.37
CA GLY A 75 15.36 15.01 -8.49
C GLY A 75 15.09 13.53 -8.72
N THR A 76 16.12 12.69 -8.58
CA THR A 76 15.96 11.23 -8.49
C THR A 76 16.13 10.78 -7.06
N ILE A 77 15.55 9.63 -6.75
CA ILE A 77 15.71 8.96 -5.46
C ILE A 77 15.87 7.49 -5.76
N SER A 78 16.96 6.91 -5.27
CA SER A 78 17.47 5.58 -5.59
C SER A 78 16.40 4.50 -5.59
N ASN A 79 16.40 3.71 -6.66
CA ASN A 79 15.62 2.47 -6.80
C ASN A 79 16.54 1.34 -7.26
N ASN A 80 17.66 1.15 -6.55
CA ASN A 80 18.68 0.13 -6.85
C ASN A 80 18.20 -1.31 -6.59
N GLY A 81 16.92 -1.50 -6.26
CA GLY A 81 16.35 -2.80 -5.92
C GLY A 81 16.73 -3.30 -4.52
N ASN A 82 17.49 -2.51 -3.74
CA ASN A 82 17.80 -2.80 -2.35
C ASN A 82 16.83 -2.05 -1.43
N ALA A 83 15.81 -2.76 -0.94
CA ALA A 83 14.80 -2.24 -0.02
C ALA A 83 15.36 -1.63 1.28
N ALA A 84 16.61 -1.91 1.64
CA ALA A 84 17.27 -1.31 2.79
C ALA A 84 17.75 0.13 2.54
N ASP A 85 17.95 0.50 1.27
CA ASP A 85 18.44 1.82 0.86
C ASP A 85 17.29 2.74 0.43
N ASP A 86 16.12 2.17 0.11
CA ASP A 86 14.95 2.96 -0.30
C ASP A 86 14.43 3.81 0.88
N PRO A 87 14.32 5.14 0.73
CA PRO A 87 13.81 5.98 1.80
C PRO A 87 12.36 5.61 2.13
N ALA A 88 12.08 5.51 3.44
CA ALA A 88 10.82 5.05 3.97
C ALA A 88 10.18 6.08 4.89
N LEU A 89 8.88 6.33 4.67
CA LEU A 89 8.02 7.08 5.55
C LEU A 89 6.96 6.15 6.13
N SER A 90 7.10 5.81 7.42
CA SER A 90 6.19 4.93 8.15
C SER A 90 6.03 3.55 7.46
N THR A 91 4.89 3.28 6.84
CA THR A 91 4.57 2.02 6.16
C THR A 91 4.73 2.06 4.64
N GLY A 92 5.23 3.17 4.09
CA GLY A 92 5.54 3.32 2.68
C GLY A 92 7.01 3.60 2.44
N ALA A 93 7.59 2.99 1.41
CA ALA A 93 8.86 3.37 0.81
C ALA A 93 8.60 4.15 -0.48
N PHE A 94 9.53 4.99 -0.89
CA PHE A 94 9.42 5.74 -2.14
C PHE A 94 10.72 5.81 -2.91
N ALA A 95 10.57 5.96 -4.22
CA ALA A 95 11.65 6.21 -5.15
C ALA A 95 11.19 7.25 -6.19
N VAL A 96 12.14 7.94 -6.82
CA VAL A 96 11.84 8.92 -7.86
C VAL A 96 12.77 8.67 -9.03
N GLU A 97 12.20 8.51 -10.22
CA GLU A 97 12.96 8.29 -11.45
C GLU A 97 12.66 9.40 -12.47
N GLN A 98 13.70 9.84 -13.18
CA GLN A 98 13.52 10.72 -14.33
C GLN A 98 13.11 9.88 -15.54
N VAL A 99 11.90 10.09 -16.05
CA VAL A 99 11.32 9.32 -17.17
C VAL A 99 11.66 9.96 -18.52
N SER A 100 11.82 11.28 -18.56
CA SER A 100 12.16 12.05 -19.76
C SER A 100 13.05 13.23 -19.38
N ALA A 101 13.99 13.58 -20.25
CA ALA A 101 14.88 14.72 -20.08
C ALA A 101 14.37 16.01 -20.75
N SER A 102 13.53 15.92 -21.79
CA SER A 102 12.99 17.10 -22.48
C SER A 102 11.58 16.84 -23.07
N PRO A 103 10.53 17.47 -22.50
CA PRO A 103 10.53 18.16 -21.21
C PRO A 103 10.91 17.20 -20.09
N ALA A 104 11.53 17.72 -19.03
CA ALA A 104 11.93 16.90 -17.89
C ALA A 104 10.68 16.41 -17.14
N VAL A 105 10.52 15.09 -17.08
CA VAL A 105 9.42 14.41 -16.41
C VAL A 105 10.01 13.48 -15.36
N TYR A 106 9.52 13.63 -14.13
CA TYR A 106 9.90 12.82 -13.00
C TYR A 106 8.70 12.00 -12.56
N ARG A 107 8.97 10.78 -12.12
CA ARG A 107 7.98 9.84 -11.63
C ARG A 107 8.34 9.45 -10.22
N ALA A 108 7.53 9.86 -9.26
CA ALA A 108 7.60 9.38 -7.90
C ALA A 108 6.75 8.11 -7.76
N ILE A 109 7.34 7.08 -7.16
CA ILE A 109 6.76 5.77 -6.96
C ILE A 109 6.73 5.51 -5.45
N GLY A 110 5.54 5.47 -4.87
CA GLY A 110 5.33 5.02 -3.52
C GLY A 110 4.90 3.56 -3.49
N ARG A 111 5.49 2.77 -2.59
CA ARG A 111 5.21 1.34 -2.42
C ARG A 111 5.11 1.00 -0.93
N PRO A 112 4.38 -0.04 -0.53
CA PRO A 112 4.36 -0.48 0.86
C PRO A 112 5.75 -0.94 1.31
N SER A 113 6.13 -0.63 2.55
CA SER A 113 7.32 -1.20 3.19
C SER A 113 7.09 -2.64 3.67
N GLN A 114 5.81 -3.04 3.84
CA GLN A 114 5.46 -4.43 4.11
C GLN A 114 5.57 -5.30 2.86
N THR A 115 6.35 -6.37 2.96
CA THR A 115 6.60 -7.36 1.90
C THR A 115 5.68 -8.59 1.98
N ALA A 116 4.60 -8.53 2.77
CA ALA A 116 3.63 -9.63 2.88
C ALA A 116 2.52 -9.52 1.81
N GLU A 117 2.26 -10.63 1.12
CA GLU A 117 1.11 -10.75 0.21
C GLU A 117 -0.21 -10.49 0.94
N PRO A 118 -1.22 -9.86 0.30
CA PRO A 118 -1.28 -9.44 -1.11
C PRO A 118 -0.78 -8.00 -1.36
N TRP A 119 -0.12 -7.38 -0.38
CA TRP A 119 0.14 -5.93 -0.41
C TRP A 119 1.42 -5.54 -1.16
N THR A 120 2.29 -6.50 -1.42
CA THR A 120 3.58 -6.37 -2.13
C THR A 120 3.47 -5.71 -3.50
N GLY A 121 2.35 -5.91 -4.19
CA GLY A 121 2.11 -5.41 -5.55
C GLY A 121 1.58 -3.97 -5.62
N PHE A 122 1.19 -3.37 -4.49
CA PHE A 122 0.62 -2.01 -4.52
C PHE A 122 1.69 -0.99 -4.85
N ARG A 123 1.38 -0.13 -5.83
CA ARG A 123 2.24 1.00 -6.21
C ARG A 123 1.36 2.22 -6.47
N ARG A 124 1.77 3.36 -5.93
CA ARG A 124 1.22 4.67 -6.25
C ARG A 124 2.25 5.41 -7.08
N ILE A 125 1.83 5.94 -8.20
CA ILE A 125 2.70 6.60 -9.16
C ILE A 125 2.18 8.01 -9.35
N ILE A 126 3.06 9.00 -9.13
CA ILE A 126 2.80 10.40 -9.39
C ILE A 126 3.84 10.88 -10.41
N GLU A 127 3.36 11.35 -11.55
CA GLU A 127 4.22 11.94 -12.57
C GLU A 127 4.08 13.45 -12.55
N PHE A 128 5.21 14.15 -12.54
CA PHE A 128 5.25 15.60 -12.59
C PHE A 128 6.26 16.07 -13.63
N ARG A 129 5.97 17.21 -14.25
CA ARG A 129 6.80 17.82 -15.29
C ARG A 129 7.28 19.16 -14.80
N THR A 130 8.58 19.42 -14.95
CA THR A 130 9.14 20.76 -14.72
C THR A 130 8.98 21.57 -16.00
N GLN A 131 8.43 22.79 -15.90
CA GLN A 131 8.25 23.72 -17.02
C GLN A 131 9.51 24.56 -17.26
#